data_AF-A0A847C700-F1
#
_entry.id   AF-A0A847C700-F1
#
_cell.length_a   1.000
_cell.length_b   1.000
_cell.length_c   1.000
_cell.angle_alpha   90.00
_cell.angle_beta   90.00
_cell.angle_gamma   90.00
#
_symmetry.space_group_name_H-M   'P 1'
#
loop_
_entity.id
_entity.type
_entity.pdbx_description
1 polymer ?
#
loop_
_entity_poly.entity_id
_entity_poly.type
_entity_poly.pdbx_seq_one_letter_code
_entity_poly.pdbx_strand_id
1 'polypeptide(L)'
;MPYIQRRANSVKIAGLEKDDLVQEGLIGLFKAINSYDKQLGTAFSTYAITCINNCINTAVKQAARKKHLPLNSYLSLSNEDGIELRDDYSLEDVTISKEEYG
;
A
#
# COMPACT_ATOMS: atom_id res chain seq x y z
N MET A 1 2.76 -14.61 -12.79
CA MET A 1 2.71 -13.71 -13.96
C MET A 1 4.03 -12.93 -14.08
N PRO A 2 4.85 -13.11 -15.14
CA PRO A 2 6.17 -12.47 -15.24
C PRO A 2 6.15 -10.94 -15.21
N TYR A 3 5.06 -10.33 -15.67
CA TYR A 3 4.86 -8.87 -15.64
C TYR A 3 4.90 -8.31 -14.22
N ILE A 4 4.19 -8.95 -13.27
CA ILE A 4 4.13 -8.52 -11.86
C ILE A 4 5.54 -8.52 -11.26
N GLN A 5 6.28 -9.60 -11.47
CA GLN A 5 7.65 -9.75 -10.96
C GLN A 5 8.58 -8.67 -11.52
N ARG A 6 8.51 -8.37 -12.83
CA ARG A 6 9.30 -7.29 -13.44
C ARG A 6 8.91 -5.93 -12.88
N ARG A 7 7.62 -5.66 -12.72
CA ARG A 7 7.11 -4.39 -12.19
C ARG A 7 7.52 -4.18 -10.74
N ALA A 8 7.36 -5.19 -9.88
CA ALA A 8 7.78 -5.15 -8.47
C ALA A 8 9.29 -4.88 -8.35
N ASN A 9 10.12 -5.56 -9.16
CA ASN A 9 11.57 -5.35 -9.17
C ASN A 9 12.01 -3.95 -9.67
N SER A 10 11.16 -3.25 -10.43
CA SER A 10 11.46 -1.91 -10.94
C SER A 10 11.25 -0.79 -9.91
N VAL A 11 10.57 -1.08 -8.80
CA VAL A 11 10.27 -0.11 -7.75
C VAL A 11 11.27 -0.28 -6.61
N LYS A 12 11.82 0.85 -6.11
CA LYS A 12 12.70 0.87 -4.94
C LYS A 12 12.27 1.98 -4.01
N ILE A 13 11.69 1.62 -2.87
CA ILE A 13 11.25 2.55 -1.82
C ILE A 13 11.70 1.95 -0.49
N ALA A 14 12.33 2.79 0.35
CA ALA A 14 12.74 2.36 1.68
C ALA A 14 11.52 2.00 2.53
N GLY A 15 11.55 0.83 3.16
CA GLY A 15 10.44 0.33 3.98
C GLY A 15 9.29 -0.32 3.20
N LEU A 16 9.46 -0.62 1.91
CA LEU A 16 8.51 -1.43 1.15
C LEU A 16 9.24 -2.62 0.53
N GLU A 17 8.82 -3.83 0.87
CA GLU A 17 9.46 -5.04 0.39
C GLU A 17 8.97 -5.40 -1.01
N LYS A 18 9.80 -6.15 -1.74
CA LYS A 18 9.42 -6.62 -3.08
C LYS A 18 8.22 -7.55 -3.02
N ASP A 19 8.13 -8.37 -1.97
CA ASP A 19 7.05 -9.32 -1.81
C ASP A 19 5.73 -8.59 -1.57
N ASP A 20 5.72 -7.47 -0.84
CA ASP A 20 4.53 -6.59 -0.70
C ASP A 20 4.04 -6.11 -2.08
N LEU A 21 4.96 -5.66 -2.93
CA LEU A 21 4.63 -5.19 -4.28
C LEU A 21 4.12 -6.32 -5.18
N VAL A 22 4.65 -7.53 -5.02
CA VAL A 22 4.16 -8.71 -5.73
C VAL A 22 2.73 -9.03 -5.28
N GLN A 23 2.45 -9.00 -3.97
CA GLN A 23 1.11 -9.23 -3.44
C GLN A 23 0.12 -8.19 -3.96
N GLU A 24 0.47 -6.91 -3.92
CA GLU A 24 -0.36 -5.83 -4.47
C GLU A 24 -0.61 -5.99 -5.98
N GLY A 25 0.39 -6.46 -6.71
CA GLY A 25 0.24 -6.83 -8.12
C GLY A 25 -0.74 -7.99 -8.33
N LEU A 26 -0.68 -9.02 -7.48
CA LEU A 26 -1.62 -10.15 -7.52
C LEU A 26 -3.05 -9.73 -7.15
N ILE A 27 -3.22 -8.85 -6.17
CA ILE A 27 -4.52 -8.25 -5.82
C ILE A 27 -5.08 -7.49 -7.03
N GLY A 28 -4.26 -6.72 -7.74
CA GLY A 28 -4.67 -6.04 -8.97
C GLY A 28 -5.10 -6.99 -10.08
N LEU A 29 -4.39 -8.11 -10.25
CA LEU A 29 -4.78 -9.16 -11.20
C LEU A 29 -6.10 -9.83 -10.80
N PHE A 30 -6.29 -10.15 -9.51
CA PHE A 30 -7.53 -10.75 -9.00
C PHE A 30 -8.73 -9.83 -9.23
N LYS A 31 -8.59 -8.53 -8.96
CA LYS A 31 -9.60 -7.52 -9.29
C LYS A 31 -9.94 -7.56 -10.77
N ALA A 32 -8.92 -7.56 -11.65
CA ALA A 32 -9.14 -7.63 -13.09
C ALA A 32 -9.89 -8.88 -13.53
N ILE A 33 -9.58 -10.06 -12.95
CA ILE A 33 -10.29 -11.32 -13.26
C ILE A 33 -11.77 -11.19 -12.91
N ASN A 34 -12.10 -10.59 -11.78
CA ASN A 34 -13.48 -10.50 -11.30
C ASN A 34 -14.31 -9.40 -11.99
N SER A 35 -13.69 -8.32 -12.46
CA SER A 35 -14.38 -7.15 -12.99
C SER A 35 -14.25 -6.97 -14.51
N TYR A 36 -13.56 -7.87 -15.20
CA TYR A 36 -13.39 -7.76 -16.65
C TYR A 36 -14.71 -8.00 -17.40
N ASP A 37 -15.04 -7.08 -18.30
CA ASP A 37 -16.14 -7.23 -19.24
C ASP A 37 -15.62 -7.22 -20.68
N LYS A 38 -15.84 -8.33 -21.38
CA LYS A 38 -15.46 -8.52 -22.78
C LYS A 38 -16.24 -7.61 -23.73
N GLN A 39 -17.45 -7.18 -23.36
CA GLN A 39 -18.30 -6.32 -24.20
C GLN A 39 -17.70 -4.91 -24.37
N LEU A 40 -16.81 -4.49 -23.47
CA LEU A 40 -16.12 -3.19 -23.52
C LEU A 40 -14.99 -3.14 -24.57
N GLY A 41 -14.77 -4.20 -25.35
CA GLY A 41 -13.85 -4.21 -26.50
C GLY A 41 -12.36 -4.16 -26.17
N THR A 42 -11.98 -4.11 -24.89
CA THR A 42 -10.57 -4.11 -24.45
C THR A 42 -10.09 -5.53 -24.22
N ALA A 43 -8.88 -5.87 -24.66
CA ALA A 43 -8.27 -7.16 -24.35
C ALA A 43 -8.04 -7.31 -22.83
N PHE A 44 -8.33 -8.50 -22.28
CA PHE A 44 -8.13 -8.77 -20.85
C PHE A 44 -6.72 -8.43 -20.37
N SER A 45 -5.69 -8.74 -21.16
CA SER A 45 -4.29 -8.43 -20.83
C SER A 45 -4.07 -6.93 -20.57
N THR A 46 -4.63 -6.07 -21.42
CA THR A 46 -4.55 -4.61 -21.29
C THR A 46 -5.24 -4.13 -20.01
N TYR A 47 -6.43 -4.67 -19.73
CA TYR A 47 -7.18 -4.34 -18.52
C TYR A 47 -6.45 -4.81 -17.26
N ALA A 48 -5.99 -6.06 -17.24
CA ALA A 48 -5.23 -6.64 -16.13
C ALA A 48 -3.95 -5.86 -15.84
N ILE A 49 -3.18 -5.48 -16.86
CA ILE A 49 -1.97 -4.65 -16.69
C ILE A 49 -2.32 -3.31 -16.01
N THR A 50 -3.44 -2.69 -16.38
CA THR A 50 -3.90 -1.44 -15.77
C THR A 50 -4.22 -1.64 -14.29
N CYS A 51 -4.97 -2.68 -13.93
CA CYS A 51 -5.31 -2.99 -12.54
C CYS A 51 -4.07 -3.33 -11.68
N ILE A 52 -3.14 -4.12 -12.22
CA ILE A 52 -1.86 -4.46 -11.58
C ILE A 52 -1.07 -3.18 -11.28
N ASN A 53 -0.91 -2.31 -12.28
CA ASN A 53 -0.17 -1.06 -12.12
C ASN A 53 -0.85 -0.13 -11.11
N ASN A 54 -2.17 -0.04 -11.12
CA ASN A 54 -2.92 0.81 -10.20
C ASN A 54 -2.74 0.38 -8.74
N CYS A 55 -2.81 -0.92 -8.44
CA CYS A 55 -2.62 -1.43 -7.07
C CYS A 55 -1.18 -1.21 -6.60
N ILE A 56 -0.18 -1.60 -7.41
CA ILE A 56 1.25 -1.36 -7.11
C ILE A 56 1.54 0.13 -6.88
N ASN A 57 1.06 1.01 -7.76
CA ASN A 57 1.29 2.45 -7.62
C ASN A 57 0.59 3.04 -6.38
N THR A 58 -0.56 2.48 -5.99
CA THR A 58 -1.29 2.89 -4.79
C THR A 58 -0.51 2.50 -3.53
N ALA A 59 -0.02 1.26 -3.45
CA ALA A 59 0.82 0.80 -2.35
C ALA A 59 2.10 1.63 -2.21
N VAL A 60 2.77 1.93 -3.33
CA VAL A 60 3.92 2.84 -3.40
C VAL A 60 3.60 4.21 -2.81
N LYS A 61 2.47 4.81 -3.21
CA LYS A 61 2.05 6.13 -2.69
C LYS A 61 1.75 6.08 -1.19
N GLN A 62 1.15 4.98 -0.70
CA GLN A 62 0.88 4.79 0.71
C GLN A 62 2.17 4.68 1.53
N ALA A 63 3.11 3.84 1.10
CA ALA A 63 4.42 3.70 1.76
C ALA A 63 5.20 5.02 1.77
N ALA A 64 5.21 5.74 0.65
CA ALA A 64 5.83 7.06 0.58
C ALA A 64 5.19 8.07 1.54
N ARG A 65 3.85 8.10 1.67
CA ARG A 65 3.17 8.96 2.63
C ARG A 65 3.48 8.60 4.08
N LYS A 66 3.52 7.31 4.44
CA LYS A 66 3.88 6.86 5.79
C LYS A 66 5.26 7.37 6.20
N LYS A 67 6.23 7.41 5.28
CA LYS A 67 7.54 8.03 5.52
C LYS A 67 7.46 9.54 5.82
N HIS A 68 6.52 10.25 5.21
CA HIS A 68 6.31 11.68 5.40
C HIS A 68 5.35 12.03 6.54
N LEU A 69 4.73 11.03 7.19
CA LEU A 69 3.79 11.23 8.27
C LEU A 69 4.45 11.79 9.54
N PRO A 70 5.60 11.25 10.04
CA PRO A 70 6.23 11.73 11.27
C PRO A 70 6.65 13.21 11.22
N LEU A 71 7.00 13.72 10.03
CA LEU A 71 7.41 15.12 9.84
C LEU A 71 6.22 16.09 9.82
N ASN A 72 5.04 15.62 9.40
CA ASN A 72 3.83 16.43 9.28
C ASN A 72 2.87 16.27 10.47
N SER A 73 3.07 15.25 11.30
CA SER A 73 2.34 15.02 12.55
C SER A 73 3.05 15.68 13.74
N TYR A 74 3.58 16.88 13.56
CA TYR A 74 4.07 17.69 14.67
C TYR A 74 2.84 18.16 15.47
N LEU A 75 2.33 17.29 16.33
CA LEU A 75 1.45 17.70 17.41
C LEU A 75 2.27 18.67 18.26
N SER A 76 1.91 19.95 18.24
CA SER A 76 2.33 20.85 19.32
C SER A 76 1.75 20.27 20.60
N LEU A 77 2.62 19.83 21.52
CA LEU A 77 2.25 19.43 22.89
C LEU A 77 1.89 20.68 23.73
N SER A 78 1.01 21.51 23.18
CA SER A 78 0.47 22.67 23.86
C SER A 78 -1.02 22.69 23.65
N ASN A 79 -1.68 22.31 24.75
CA ASN A 79 -3.07 22.55 25.10
C ASN A 79 -3.97 21.33 24.97
N GLU A 80 -4.31 20.83 26.16
CA GLU A 80 -5.43 19.96 26.50
C GLU A 80 -6.68 20.42 25.73
N ASP A 81 -7.16 19.64 24.76
CA ASP A 81 -8.58 19.61 24.35
C ASP A 81 -8.81 18.45 23.35
N GLY A 82 -9.69 17.53 23.75
CA GLY A 82 -10.41 16.51 22.96
C GLY A 82 -9.77 15.92 21.69
N ILE A 83 -9.19 14.72 21.80
CA ILE A 83 -8.73 13.93 20.65
C ILE A 83 -9.95 13.31 19.93
N GLU A 84 -10.29 13.80 18.72
CA GLU A 84 -11.06 13.01 17.75
C GLU A 84 -10.14 11.96 17.13
N LEU A 85 -10.40 10.69 17.46
CA LEU A 85 -9.75 9.54 16.82
C LEU A 85 -10.16 9.50 15.35
N ARG A 86 -9.22 9.82 14.46
CA ARG A 86 -9.37 9.49 13.04
C ARG A 86 -8.93 8.03 12.86
N ASP A 87 -9.88 7.17 12.51
CA ASP A 87 -9.74 5.72 12.33
C ASP A 87 -8.78 5.32 11.18
N ASP A 88 -7.48 5.63 11.29
CA ASP A 88 -6.46 5.13 10.35
C ASP A 88 -5.33 4.35 11.04
N TYR A 89 -5.53 3.96 12.30
CA TYR A 89 -4.61 3.08 13.00
C TYR A 89 -5.11 1.64 12.88
N SER A 90 -4.44 0.82 12.06
CA SER A 90 -4.57 -0.62 12.21
C SER A 90 -3.96 -1.01 13.56
N LEU A 91 -4.67 -1.85 14.32
CA LEU A 91 -4.20 -2.42 15.60
C LEU A 91 -2.88 -3.20 15.45
N GLU A 92 -2.45 -3.51 14.23
CA GLU A 92 -1.22 -4.24 13.94
C GLU A 92 0.07 -3.41 14.13
N ASP A 93 0.00 -2.08 14.24
CA ASP A 93 1.19 -1.21 14.40
C ASP A 93 1.63 -1.00 15.88
N VAL A 94 0.95 -1.59 16.88
CA VAL A 94 1.22 -1.33 18.31
C VAL A 94 2.20 -2.32 18.97
N THR A 95 2.58 -3.42 18.31
CA THR A 95 3.51 -4.39 18.92
C THR A 95 4.93 -4.22 18.42
N ILE A 96 5.76 -3.49 19.19
CA ILE A 96 7.19 -3.70 19.51
C ILE A 96 7.55 -2.49 20.39
N SER A 97 7.52 -2.58 21.71
CA SER A 97 8.74 -2.75 22.52
C SER A 97 8.35 -3.02 23.97
N LYS A 98 8.31 -4.29 24.38
CA LYS A 98 8.35 -4.65 25.80
C LYS A 98 9.11 -5.96 26.01
N GLU A 99 10.33 -5.99 25.50
CA GLU A 99 11.40 -6.83 26.05
C GLU A 99 12.52 -5.88 26.40
N GLU A 100 12.71 -5.66 27.70
CA GLU A 100 13.91 -5.15 28.41
C GLU A 100 13.43 -4.55 29.74
N TYR A 101 13.14 -5.42 30.71
CA TYR A 101 13.40 -5.16 32.13
C TYR A 101 13.65 -6.51 32.79
N GLY A 102 14.94 -6.80 32.99
CA GLY A 102 15.37 -7.65 34.10
C GLY A 102 15.17 -6.92 35.43
#